data_AF-A0A2H5C9E9-F1
#
_entry.id   AF-A0A2H5C9E9-F1
#
_cell.length_a   1.000
_cell.length_b   1.000
_cell.length_c   1.000
_cell.angle_alpha   90.00
_cell.angle_beta   90.00
_cell.angle_gamma   90.00
#
_symmetry.space_group_name_H-M   'P 1'
#
loop_
_entity.id
_entity.type
_entity.pdbx_description
1 polymer ?
#
loop_
_entity_poly.entity_id
_entity_poly.type
_entity_poly.pdbx_seq_one_letter_code
_entity_poly.pdbx_strand_id
1 'polypeptide(L)' 'MNETLNALICRHARSLLLAQGWPEETDVDQRNPNYPGWISIYVRLDTPAGDVTR' A
#
# COMPACT_ATOMS: atom_id res chain seq x y z
N MET A 1 1.66 18.00 -11.00
CA MET A 1 1.41 17.00 -9.94
C MET A 1 0.73 17.74 -8.80
N ASN A 2 -0.42 17.27 -8.28
CA ASN A 2 -1.06 17.89 -7.11
C ASN A 2 -0.69 17.06 -5.87
N GLU A 3 0.34 17.50 -5.15
CA GLU A 3 0.90 16.77 -4.01
C GLU A 3 -0.08 16.64 -2.85
N THR A 4 -0.86 17.69 -2.58
CA THR A 4 -1.89 17.67 -1.53
C THR A 4 -2.96 16.62 -1.83
N LEU A 5 -3.46 16.57 -3.07
CA LEU A 5 -4.44 15.57 -3.47
C LEU A 5 -3.87 14.15 -3.37
N ASN A 6 -2.63 13.94 -3.82
CA ASN A 6 -1.97 12.64 -3.75
C ASN A 6 -1.79 12.17 -2.31
N ALA A 7 -1.37 13.07 -1.41
CA ALA A 7 -1.22 12.76 0.01
C ALA A 7 -2.55 12.35 0.67
N LEU A 8 -3.66 13.02 0.29
CA LEU A 8 -4.99 12.67 0.78
C LEU A 8 -5.46 11.31 0.26
N ILE A 9 -5.24 11.02 -1.02
CA ILE A 9 -5.56 9.72 -1.63
C ILE A 9 -4.76 8.60 -0.94
N CYS A 10 -3.43 8.77 -0.79
CA CYS A 10 -2.58 7.77 -0.16
C CYS A 10 -2.97 7.54 1.31
N ARG A 11 -3.24 8.61 2.07
CA ARG A 11 -3.72 8.51 3.45
C ARG A 11 -5.04 7.75 3.54
N HIS A 12 -6.01 8.09 2.70
CA HIS A 12 -7.32 7.44 2.70
C HIS A 12 -7.22 5.96 2.35
N ALA A 13 -6.47 5.62 1.31
CA ALA A 13 -6.21 4.24 0.92
C ALA A 13 -5.54 3.43 2.05
N ARG A 14 -4.52 3.99 2.72
CA ARG A 14 -3.88 3.33 3.88
C ARG A 14 -4.89 3.07 5.01
N SER A 15 -5.75 4.04 5.33
CA SER A 15 -6.82 3.85 6.32
C SER A 15 -7.79 2.74 5.94
N LEU A 16 -8.17 2.63 4.66
CA LEU A 16 -9.05 1.57 4.16
C LEU A 16 -8.40 0.19 4.22
N LEU A 17 -7.11 0.08 3.90
CA LEU A 17 -6.37 -1.17 3.94
C LEU A 17 -6.21 -1.67 5.38
N LEU A 18 -5.84 -0.77 6.30
CA LEU A 18 -5.77 -1.08 7.73
C LEU A 18 -7.10 -1.57 8.29
N ALA A 19 -8.21 -0.91 7.93
CA ALA A 19 -9.55 -1.32 8.35
C ALA A 19 -9.96 -2.71 7.82
N GLN A 20 -9.33 -3.18 6.74
CA GLN A 20 -9.53 -4.50 6.16
C GLN A 20 -8.53 -5.56 6.68
N GLY A 21 -7.66 -5.19 7.63
CA GLY A 21 -6.69 -6.11 8.23
C GLY A 21 -5.40 -6.29 7.43
N TRP A 22 -5.10 -5.38 6.49
CA TRP A 22 -3.80 -5.39 5.82
C TRP A 22 -2.68 -4.98 6.79
N PRO A 23 -1.43 -5.44 6.55
CA PRO A 23 -0.28 -5.09 7.39
C PRO A 23 -0.03 -3.58 7.45
N GLU A 24 0.43 -3.08 8.59
CA GLU A 24 0.72 -1.65 8.78
C GLU A 24 1.88 -1.17 7.89
N GLU A 25 2.81 -2.08 7.54
CA GLU A 25 3.94 -1.82 6.63
C GLU A 25 3.53 -1.79 5.16
N THR A 26 2.23 -1.89 4.85
CA THR A 26 1.71 -1.72 3.49
C THR A 26 1.95 -0.28 3.03
N ASP A 27 2.71 -0.14 1.94
CA ASP A 27 2.99 1.14 1.30
C ASP A 27 1.99 1.40 0.17
N VAL A 28 1.60 2.68 0.02
CA VAL A 28 0.64 3.11 -0.99
C VAL A 28 1.19 4.33 -1.72
N ASP A 29 1.23 4.23 -3.04
CA ASP A 29 1.79 5.25 -3.91
C ASP A 29 0.85 5.55 -5.08
N GLN A 30 0.86 6.80 -5.54
CA GLN A 30 0.11 7.27 -6.69
C GLN A 30 1.07 7.70 -7.79
N ARG A 31 1.71 6.70 -8.42
CA ARG A 31 2.83 6.91 -9.35
C ARG A 31 2.53 7.74 -10.58
N ASN A 32 1.28 7.77 -11.03
CA ASN A 32 0.90 8.50 -12.24
C ASN A 32 -0.05 9.67 -11.93
N PRO A 33 0.43 10.93 -11.97
CA PRO A 33 -0.43 12.10 -11.76
C PRO A 33 -1.56 12.25 -12.76
N ASN A 34 -1.42 11.69 -13.97
CA ASN A 34 -2.39 11.87 -15.04
C ASN A 34 -3.67 11.05 -14.82
N TYR A 35 -3.65 10.08 -13.90
CA TYR A 35 -4.80 9.22 -13.59
C TYR A 35 -5.07 9.23 -12.08
N PRO A 36 -5.67 10.31 -11.56
CA PRO A 36 -5.96 10.40 -10.15
C PRO A 36 -6.89 9.27 -9.68
N GLY A 37 -6.55 8.63 -8.56
CA GLY A 37 -7.29 7.49 -8.00
C GLY A 37 -6.73 6.11 -8.34
N TRP A 38 -5.83 5.99 -9.33
CA TRP A 38 -5.06 4.76 -9.53
C TRP A 38 -3.92 4.69 -8.51
N ILE A 39 -3.98 3.73 -7.59
CA ILE A 39 -2.98 3.52 -6.55
C ILE A 39 -2.19 2.23 -6.78
N SER A 40 -0.91 2.28 -6.48
CA SER A 40 -0.04 1.11 -6.35
C SER A 40 0.06 0.74 -4.88
N ILE A 41 -0.10 -0.54 -4.57
CA ILE A 41 -0.02 -1.07 -3.21
C ILE A 41 1.17 -2.02 -3.14
N TYR A 42 2.08 -1.80 -2.20
CA TYR A 42 3.23 -2.66 -1.95
C TYR A 42 3.10 -3.26 -0.56
N VAL A 43 3.08 -4.59 -0.49
CA VAL A 43 3.03 -5.33 0.77
C VAL A 43 4.26 -6.22 0.87
N ARG A 44 4.87 -6.24 2.06
CA ARG A 44 5.90 -7.24 2.36
C ARG A 44 5.21 -8.54 2.69
N LEU A 45 5.46 -9.56 1.88
CA LEU A 45 5.05 -10.92 2.21
C LEU A 45 6.22 -11.55 2.97
N ASP A 46 6.01 -11.86 4.24
CA ASP A 46 6.95 -12.73 4.93
C ASP A 46 6.93 -14.09 4.22
N THR A 47 8.12 -14.59 3.89
CA THR A 47 8.23 -15.97 3.43
C THR A 47 7.93 -16.83 4.64
N PRO A 48 6.93 -17.75 4.60
CA PRO A 48 6.78 -18.67 5.71
C PRO A 48 8.14 -19.34 5.90
N ALA A 49 8.63 -19.37 7.13
CA ALA A 49 9.80 -20.14 7.49
C ALA A 49 9.45 -21.59 7.19
N GLY A 50 9.71 -22.01 5.94
CA GLY A 50 9.75 -23.40 5.59
C GLY A 50 10.77 -24.00 6.53
N ASP A 51 10.31 -24.96 7.32
CA ASP A 51 11.16 -25.83 8.11
C ASP A 51 12.20 -26.43 7.14
N VAL A 52 13.36 -25.79 7.02
CA VAL A 52 14.52 -26.29 6.26
C VAL A 52 15.23 -27.31 7.14
N THR A 53 14.46 -28.32 7.53
CA THR A 53 14.95 -29.53 8.19
C THR A 53 14.22 -30.73 7.59
N ARG A 54 14.53 -31.03 6.32
CA ARG A 54 14.38 -32.40 5.81
C ARG A 54 15.27 -32.67 4.62
#